data_AF-A0A2A4N9M5-F1
#
_entry.id   AF-A0A2A4N9M5-F1
#
_cell.length_a   1.000
_cell.length_b   1.000
_cell.length_c   1.000
_cell.angle_alpha   90.00
_cell.angle_beta   90.00
_cell.angle_gamma   90.00
#
_symmetry.space_group_name_H-M   'P 1'
#
loop_
_entity.id
_entity.type
_entity.pdbx_description
1 polymer ?
#
loop_
_entity_poly.entity_id
_entity_poly.type
_entity_poly.pdbx_seq_one_letter_code
_entity_poly.pdbx_strand_id
1 'polypeptide(L)'
;MKLVIPFILIWLHLNAQESANQIFPVKFKENIQLAEHKVNQTYKFSDTEFFVVATRTFEEGFQLIYLQKQPNSNRYTKEYISKGKGEAYHYNPYFYKADNGYFIILAEEGYEYMSGVDIYILKKGDIKFIGYVPVSGDQRDSAIPKIKIKKIQDHFEILFSGTIEYKIATDRLIDGSNLRVEFNLDRFNIIEK
;
A
#
# COMPACT_ATOMS: atom_id res chain seq x y z
N MET A 1 38.95 9.91 51.38
CA MET A 1 38.18 8.83 50.74
C MET A 1 37.19 9.48 49.79
N LYS A 2 37.47 9.48 48.47
CA LYS A 2 36.60 10.11 47.45
C LYS A 2 35.65 9.04 46.92
N LEU A 3 34.36 9.24 47.15
CA LEU A 3 33.30 8.41 46.59
C LEU A 3 33.04 8.87 45.15
N VAL A 4 33.37 8.03 44.17
CA VAL A 4 33.00 8.23 42.77
C VAL A 4 31.74 7.43 42.53
N ILE A 5 30.62 8.11 42.29
CA ILE A 5 29.36 7.50 41.85
C ILE A 5 29.37 7.54 40.31
N PRO A 6 29.32 6.42 39.59
CA PRO A 6 29.17 6.47 38.14
C PRO A 6 27.71 6.80 37.82
N PHE A 7 27.50 7.92 37.12
CA PHE A 7 26.26 8.22 36.43
C PHE A 7 26.12 7.24 35.25
N ILE A 8 25.29 6.21 35.43
CA ILE A 8 24.83 5.37 34.32
C ILE A 8 23.75 6.18 33.59
N LEU A 9 24.10 6.77 32.44
CA LEU A 9 23.12 7.32 31.50
C LEU A 9 22.39 6.14 30.85
N ILE A 10 21.20 5.82 31.37
CA ILE A 10 20.25 4.94 30.68
C ILE A 10 19.62 5.78 29.57
N TRP A 11 20.07 5.57 28.34
CA TRP A 11 19.38 6.06 27.14
C TRP A 11 18.07 5.28 26.98
N LEU A 12 16.98 5.81 27.53
CA LEU A 12 15.63 5.37 27.17
C LEU A 12 15.40 5.73 25.70
N HIS A 13 15.60 4.78 24.79
CA HIS A 13 15.03 4.86 23.46
C HIS A 13 13.51 4.73 23.64
N LEU A 14 12.81 5.87 23.77
CA LEU A 14 11.39 5.90 23.51
C LEU A 14 11.21 5.40 22.07
N ASN A 15 10.73 4.17 21.92
CA ASN A 15 10.23 3.66 20.65
C ASN A 15 9.01 4.51 20.28
N ALA A 16 9.24 5.61 19.59
CA ALA A 16 8.18 6.44 19.05
C ALA A 16 7.45 5.60 17.99
N GLN A 17 6.31 5.05 18.38
CA GLN A 17 5.38 4.41 17.46
C GLN A 17 4.67 5.50 16.69
N GLU A 18 4.70 5.39 15.37
CA GLU A 18 4.24 6.44 14.48
C GLU A 18 3.16 5.86 13.57
N SER A 19 2.09 6.62 13.30
CA SER A 19 0.97 6.15 12.48
C SER A 19 1.09 6.72 11.08
N ALA A 20 1.01 5.87 10.06
CA ALA A 20 0.98 6.34 8.69
C ALA A 20 -0.42 6.89 8.39
N ASN A 21 -0.46 8.11 7.85
CA ASN A 21 -1.71 8.80 7.57
C ASN A 21 -2.12 8.56 6.12
N GLN A 22 -3.39 8.22 5.91
CA GLN A 22 -3.93 8.14 4.56
C GLN A 22 -3.85 9.52 3.90
N ILE A 23 -3.39 9.55 2.66
CA ILE A 23 -3.35 10.73 1.81
C ILE A 23 -4.23 10.50 0.58
N PHE A 24 -4.77 11.60 0.08
CA PHE A 24 -5.67 11.59 -1.07
C PHE A 24 -4.97 12.32 -2.23
N PRO A 25 -4.15 11.62 -3.04
CA PRO A 25 -3.54 12.24 -4.20
C PRO A 25 -4.62 12.79 -5.13
N VAL A 26 -4.28 13.86 -5.86
CA VAL A 26 -5.26 14.55 -6.69
C VAL A 26 -5.65 13.66 -7.85
N LYS A 27 -6.91 13.23 -7.85
CA LYS A 27 -7.51 12.46 -8.93
C LYS A 27 -7.69 13.36 -10.14
N PHE A 28 -7.11 13.00 -11.27
CA PHE A 28 -7.22 13.79 -12.50
C PHE A 28 -8.61 13.60 -13.13
N LYS A 29 -9.18 14.70 -13.63
CA LYS A 29 -10.42 14.65 -14.43
C LYS A 29 -10.17 14.00 -15.79
N GLU A 30 -9.02 14.30 -16.40
CA GLU A 30 -8.58 13.73 -17.67
C GLU A 30 -7.33 12.89 -17.44
N ASN A 31 -7.40 11.61 -17.80
CA ASN A 31 -6.31 10.67 -17.59
C ASN A 31 -5.11 10.96 -18.51
N ILE A 32 -3.90 10.72 -17.98
CA ILE A 32 -2.69 10.67 -18.81
C ILE A 32 -2.89 9.60 -19.89
N GLN A 33 -2.54 9.93 -21.13
CA GLN A 33 -2.61 8.99 -22.25
C GLN A 33 -1.31 8.19 -22.36
N LEU A 34 -1.42 6.87 -22.46
CA LEU A 34 -0.29 5.97 -22.66
C LEU A 34 -0.54 5.16 -23.94
N ALA A 35 0.43 5.13 -24.86
CA ALA A 35 0.25 4.54 -26.19
C ALA A 35 -0.22 3.07 -26.18
N GLU A 36 0.21 2.31 -25.17
CA GLU A 36 -0.06 0.87 -25.09
C GLU A 36 -1.08 0.51 -24.00
N HIS A 37 -1.59 1.48 -23.23
CA HIS A 37 -2.44 1.19 -22.08
C HIS A 37 -3.68 2.09 -22.11
N LYS A 38 -4.84 1.49 -21.89
CA LYS A 38 -6.07 2.22 -21.59
C LYS A 38 -6.03 2.65 -20.13
N VAL A 39 -5.81 3.93 -19.87
CA VAL A 39 -5.77 4.46 -18.51
C VAL A 39 -7.17 4.65 -17.95
N ASN A 40 -7.48 3.92 -16.88
CA ASN A 40 -8.74 4.00 -16.15
C ASN A 40 -8.71 5.17 -15.16
N GLN A 41 -7.58 5.34 -14.46
CA GLN A 41 -7.44 6.35 -13.44
C GLN A 41 -6.03 6.91 -13.37
N THR A 42 -5.91 8.22 -13.21
CA THR A 42 -4.66 8.92 -12.89
C THR A 42 -4.75 9.59 -11.52
N TYR A 43 -3.67 9.45 -10.75
CA TYR A 43 -3.44 10.06 -9.45
C TYR A 43 -2.16 10.88 -9.51
N LYS A 44 -2.24 12.18 -9.25
CA LYS A 44 -1.07 13.05 -9.13
C LYS A 44 -0.55 13.01 -7.71
N PHE A 45 0.69 12.59 -7.58
CA PHE A 45 1.39 12.46 -6.32
C PHE A 45 2.24 13.71 -6.02
N SER A 46 2.91 14.23 -7.04
CA SER A 46 3.62 15.52 -7.03
C SER A 46 3.54 16.15 -8.42
N ASP A 47 4.22 17.28 -8.65
CA ASP A 47 4.28 17.89 -10.00
C ASP A 47 4.99 17.01 -11.03
N THR A 48 5.84 16.10 -10.57
CA THR A 48 6.64 15.21 -11.41
C THR A 48 6.31 13.73 -11.24
N GLU A 49 5.49 13.35 -10.27
CA GLU A 49 5.24 11.94 -9.94
C GLU A 49 3.75 11.63 -10.01
N PHE A 50 3.41 10.54 -10.70
CA PHE A 50 2.04 10.12 -10.95
C PHE A 50 1.90 8.61 -10.79
N PHE A 51 0.73 8.20 -10.33
CA PHE A 51 0.30 6.81 -10.41
C PHE A 51 -0.86 6.70 -11.39
N VAL A 52 -0.87 5.65 -12.19
CA VAL A 52 -2.03 5.33 -13.02
C VAL A 52 -2.46 3.89 -12.80
N VAL A 53 -3.78 3.68 -12.82
CA VAL A 53 -4.39 2.36 -12.99
C VAL A 53 -4.78 2.25 -14.44
N ALA A 54 -4.25 1.24 -15.13
CA ALA A 54 -4.47 1.07 -16.55
C ALA A 54 -4.55 -0.41 -16.93
N THR A 55 -5.12 -0.71 -18.08
CA THR A 55 -5.10 -2.04 -18.68
C THR A 55 -4.33 -2.01 -19.99
N ARG A 56 -3.47 -2.99 -20.23
CA ARG A 56 -2.78 -3.17 -21.52
C ARG A 56 -3.59 -4.05 -22.46
N THR A 57 -4.01 -5.22 -21.96
CA THR A 57 -4.95 -6.13 -22.62
C THR A 57 -6.07 -6.49 -21.63
N PHE A 58 -7.14 -7.08 -22.13
CA PHE A 58 -8.21 -7.58 -21.26
C PHE A 58 -7.71 -8.72 -20.36
N GLU A 59 -6.93 -9.64 -20.92
CA GLU A 59 -6.40 -10.81 -20.21
C GLU A 59 -5.37 -10.45 -19.13
N GLU A 60 -4.54 -9.41 -19.35
CA GLU A 60 -3.60 -8.93 -18.34
C GLU A 60 -4.33 -8.21 -17.20
N GLY A 61 -5.47 -7.58 -17.48
CA GLY A 61 -6.25 -6.85 -16.48
C GLY A 61 -5.61 -5.55 -16.01
N PHE A 62 -6.01 -5.10 -14.82
CA PHE A 62 -5.53 -3.85 -14.23
C PHE A 62 -4.07 -3.94 -13.79
N GLN A 63 -3.34 -2.84 -13.97
CA GLN A 63 -1.97 -2.65 -13.50
C GLN A 63 -1.85 -1.29 -12.82
N LEU A 64 -1.06 -1.24 -11.75
CA LEU A 64 -0.56 0.00 -11.15
C LEU A 64 0.76 0.36 -11.84
N ILE A 65 0.81 1.56 -12.39
CA ILE A 65 1.99 2.07 -13.08
C ILE A 65 2.44 3.35 -12.40
N TYR A 66 3.72 3.41 -12.06
CA TYR A 66 4.37 4.61 -11.53
C TYR A 66 5.05 5.36 -12.68
N LEU A 67 4.71 6.64 -12.81
CA LEU A 67 5.19 7.51 -13.88
C LEU A 67 5.98 8.69 -13.31
N GLN A 68 7.09 9.02 -13.97
CA GLN A 68 7.83 10.25 -13.71
C GLN A 68 7.76 11.17 -14.93
N LYS A 69 7.37 12.42 -14.71
CA LYS A 69 7.34 13.46 -15.75
C LYS A 69 8.76 13.95 -16.01
N GLN A 70 9.16 13.98 -17.28
CA GLN A 70 10.46 14.51 -17.68
C GLN A 70 10.51 16.03 -17.45
N PRO A 71 11.65 16.58 -16.97
CA PRO A 71 11.81 18.02 -16.81
C PRO A 71 11.55 18.77 -18.12
N ASN A 72 10.82 19.88 -18.05
CA ASN A 72 10.50 20.75 -19.18
C ASN A 72 9.82 20.06 -20.36
N SER A 73 9.09 18.96 -20.12
CA SER A 73 8.46 18.15 -21.15
C SER A 73 7.11 17.62 -20.68
N ASN A 74 6.20 17.33 -21.61
CA ASN A 74 4.95 16.62 -21.33
C ASN A 74 5.08 15.09 -21.52
N ARG A 75 6.31 14.59 -21.57
CA ARG A 75 6.62 13.17 -21.66
C ARG A 75 6.77 12.55 -20.28
N TYR A 76 6.38 11.29 -20.18
CA TYR A 76 6.48 10.49 -18.96
C TYR A 76 7.36 9.27 -19.21
N THR A 77 8.13 8.87 -18.21
CA THR A 77 8.81 7.58 -18.13
C THR A 77 8.02 6.66 -17.20
N LYS A 78 7.97 5.37 -17.53
CA LYS A 78 7.35 4.33 -16.68
C LYS A 78 8.47 3.78 -15.80
N GLU A 79 8.48 4.16 -14.53
CA GLU A 79 9.49 3.71 -13.57
C GLU A 79 9.12 2.35 -12.96
N TYR A 80 7.83 2.01 -12.94
CA TYR A 80 7.33 0.72 -12.47
C TYR A 80 6.00 0.34 -13.11
N ILE A 81 5.79 -0.96 -13.28
CA ILE A 81 4.54 -1.56 -13.74
C ILE A 81 4.30 -2.80 -12.86
N SER A 82 3.15 -2.86 -12.19
CA SER A 82 2.76 -4.04 -11.41
C SER A 82 2.45 -5.23 -12.32
N LYS A 83 2.36 -6.42 -11.72
CA LYS A 83 1.70 -7.54 -12.40
C LYS A 83 0.25 -7.16 -12.73
N GLY A 84 -0.22 -7.67 -13.87
CA GLY A 84 -1.61 -7.56 -14.27
C GLY A 84 -2.52 -8.38 -13.35
N LYS A 85 -3.74 -7.86 -13.11
CA LYS A 85 -4.75 -8.45 -12.23
C LYS A 85 -5.81 -9.28 -12.93
N GLY A 86 -5.59 -9.63 -14.19
CA GLY A 86 -6.50 -10.49 -14.96
C GLY A 86 -7.94 -9.97 -14.93
N GLU A 87 -8.87 -10.85 -14.59
CA GLU A 87 -10.31 -10.55 -14.61
C GLU A 87 -10.83 -9.82 -13.36
N ALA A 88 -9.95 -9.14 -12.61
CA ALA A 88 -10.39 -8.29 -11.50
C ALA A 88 -11.42 -7.27 -11.98
N TYR A 89 -12.51 -7.09 -11.22
CA TYR A 89 -13.55 -6.12 -11.53
C TYR A 89 -13.12 -4.69 -11.23
N HIS A 90 -12.23 -4.52 -10.25
CA HIS A 90 -11.63 -3.24 -9.91
C HIS A 90 -10.22 -3.42 -9.35
N TYR A 91 -9.43 -2.35 -9.43
CA TYR A 91 -8.12 -2.26 -8.81
C TYR A 91 -7.87 -0.83 -8.34
N ASN A 92 -8.01 -0.60 -7.04
CA ASN A 92 -8.09 0.73 -6.44
C ASN A 92 -6.94 0.98 -5.46
N PRO A 93 -5.95 1.81 -5.80
CA PRO A 93 -4.86 2.15 -4.90
C PRO A 93 -5.28 3.21 -3.87
N TYR A 94 -4.89 2.97 -2.62
CA TYR A 94 -4.99 3.88 -1.49
C TYR A 94 -3.60 4.18 -0.96
N PHE A 95 -3.33 5.44 -0.66
CA PHE A 95 -1.98 5.93 -0.40
C PHE A 95 -1.85 6.36 1.06
N TYR A 96 -0.76 5.98 1.71
CA TYR A 96 -0.47 6.31 3.10
C TYR A 96 0.94 6.85 3.19
N LYS A 97 1.12 7.95 3.94
CA LYS A 97 2.43 8.57 4.19
C LYS A 97 2.91 8.24 5.59
N ALA A 98 4.17 7.82 5.72
CA ALA A 98 4.88 7.68 6.99
C ALA A 98 5.99 8.74 7.14
N ASP A 99 6.32 9.12 8.37
CA ASP A 99 7.35 10.11 8.73
C ASP A 99 8.73 9.48 8.57
N ASN A 100 9.29 9.68 7.37
CA ASN A 100 10.64 9.31 6.89
C ASN A 100 10.66 9.21 5.35
N GLY A 101 9.59 9.63 4.67
CA GLY A 101 9.52 9.65 3.20
C GLY A 101 9.17 8.29 2.61
N TYR A 102 8.69 7.36 3.42
CA TYR A 102 8.05 6.14 2.93
C TYR A 102 6.59 6.43 2.64
N PHE A 103 6.10 5.84 1.57
CA PHE A 103 4.68 5.74 1.28
C PHE A 103 4.30 4.28 1.14
N ILE A 104 3.18 3.93 1.75
CA ILE A 104 2.56 2.63 1.62
C ILE A 104 1.39 2.77 0.65
N ILE A 105 1.32 1.88 -0.33
CA ILE A 105 0.21 1.84 -1.27
C ILE A 105 -0.50 0.51 -1.05
N LEU A 106 -1.77 0.59 -0.68
CA LEU A 106 -2.67 -0.54 -0.57
C LEU A 106 -3.56 -0.55 -1.81
N ALA A 107 -3.33 -1.46 -2.74
CA ALA A 107 -4.16 -1.59 -3.94
C ALA A 107 -5.17 -2.71 -3.74
N GLU A 108 -6.40 -2.31 -3.49
CA GLU A 108 -7.54 -3.20 -3.28
C GLU A 108 -8.01 -3.77 -4.62
N GLU A 109 -8.21 -5.08 -4.67
CA GLU A 109 -8.74 -5.80 -5.81
C GLU A 109 -9.93 -6.65 -5.41
N GLY A 110 -10.86 -6.80 -6.35
CA GLY A 110 -12.03 -7.65 -6.19
C GLY A 110 -12.30 -8.48 -7.43
N TYR A 111 -12.55 -9.76 -7.21
CA TYR A 111 -12.97 -10.77 -8.18
C TYR A 111 -14.34 -11.32 -7.78
N GLU A 112 -14.87 -12.23 -8.59
CA GLU A 112 -16.15 -12.89 -8.32
C GLU A 112 -16.18 -13.63 -6.97
N TYR A 113 -15.08 -14.29 -6.60
CA TYR A 113 -15.01 -15.19 -5.42
C TYR A 113 -13.89 -14.86 -4.44
N MET A 114 -13.14 -13.78 -4.68
CA MET A 114 -12.07 -13.37 -3.78
C MET A 114 -11.83 -11.87 -3.86
N SER A 115 -11.35 -11.30 -2.78
CA SER A 115 -10.89 -9.92 -2.71
C SER A 115 -9.63 -9.86 -1.88
N GLY A 116 -8.83 -8.83 -2.11
CA GLY A 116 -7.59 -8.69 -1.39
C GLY A 116 -6.92 -7.35 -1.63
N VAL A 117 -5.73 -7.24 -1.06
CA VAL A 117 -4.95 -6.02 -1.08
C VAL A 117 -3.51 -6.37 -1.44
N ASP A 118 -3.03 -5.82 -2.54
CA ASP A 118 -1.59 -5.72 -2.78
C ASP A 118 -0.99 -4.61 -1.93
N ILE A 119 0.18 -4.87 -1.38
CA ILE A 119 0.95 -3.90 -0.59
C ILE A 119 2.21 -3.53 -1.34
N TYR A 120 2.40 -2.24 -1.55
CA TYR A 120 3.62 -1.67 -2.11
C TYR A 120 4.26 -0.68 -1.14
N ILE A 121 5.59 -0.58 -1.20
CA ILE A 121 6.35 0.51 -0.58
C ILE A 121 6.94 1.37 -1.70
N LEU A 122 6.71 2.68 -1.63
CA LEU A 122 7.44 3.70 -2.38
C LEU A 122 8.41 4.43 -1.44
N LYS A 123 9.67 4.51 -1.83
CA LYS A 123 10.69 5.31 -1.13
C LYS A 123 11.69 5.88 -2.12
N LYS A 124 11.86 7.21 -2.13
CA LYS A 124 12.83 7.91 -3.00
C LYS A 124 12.70 7.56 -4.48
N GLY A 125 11.47 7.41 -4.98
CA GLY A 125 11.18 7.06 -6.37
C GLY A 125 11.19 5.55 -6.66
N ASP A 126 11.74 4.73 -5.77
CA ASP A 126 11.71 3.28 -5.94
C ASP A 126 10.44 2.70 -5.33
N ILE A 127 9.68 1.98 -6.15
CA ILE A 127 8.48 1.25 -5.72
C ILE A 127 8.74 -0.26 -5.77
N LYS A 128 8.34 -0.95 -4.70
CA LYS A 128 8.48 -2.40 -4.55
C LYS A 128 7.15 -3.00 -4.11
N PHE A 129 6.73 -4.07 -4.81
CA PHE A 129 5.67 -4.96 -4.32
C PHE A 129 6.20 -5.76 -3.14
N ILE A 130 5.46 -5.75 -2.04
CA ILE A 130 5.86 -6.37 -0.78
C ILE A 130 5.12 -7.69 -0.54
N GLY A 131 3.81 -7.70 -0.81
CA GLY A 131 3.00 -8.88 -0.57
C GLY A 131 1.52 -8.65 -0.86
N TYR A 132 0.76 -9.72 -0.74
CA TYR A 132 -0.68 -9.75 -0.97
C TYR A 132 -1.40 -10.30 0.26
N VAL A 133 -2.51 -9.68 0.63
CA VAL A 133 -3.36 -10.13 1.74
C VAL A 133 -4.74 -10.45 1.18
N PRO A 134 -5.23 -11.71 1.28
CA PRO A 134 -6.57 -12.08 0.84
C PRO A 134 -7.59 -11.66 1.90
N VAL A 135 -7.91 -10.37 1.89
CA VAL A 135 -8.82 -9.74 2.85
C VAL A 135 -9.82 -8.85 2.14
N SER A 136 -11.07 -8.92 2.58
CA SER A 136 -12.08 -7.90 2.36
C SER A 136 -12.75 -7.56 3.69
N GLY A 137 -13.57 -6.54 3.71
CA GLY A 137 -14.47 -6.39 4.84
C GLY A 137 -15.65 -7.36 4.74
N ASP A 138 -16.73 -7.04 5.44
CA ASP A 138 -17.89 -7.92 5.56
C ASP A 138 -18.72 -7.83 4.28
N GLN A 139 -19.33 -8.93 3.85
CA GLN A 139 -20.06 -9.01 2.58
C GLN A 139 -19.22 -8.57 1.36
N ARG A 140 -17.90 -8.77 1.43
CA ARG A 140 -16.92 -8.36 0.40
C ARG A 140 -16.90 -6.85 0.15
N ASP A 141 -17.24 -6.05 1.16
CA ASP A 141 -16.99 -4.60 1.15
C ASP A 141 -15.49 -4.28 1.30
N SER A 142 -15.14 -3.00 1.14
CA SER A 142 -13.74 -2.59 1.21
C SER A 142 -13.16 -2.81 2.61
N ALA A 143 -11.97 -3.42 2.69
CA ALA A 143 -11.24 -3.57 3.96
C ALA A 143 -10.53 -2.27 4.38
N ILE A 144 -10.34 -1.34 3.45
CA ILE A 144 -9.52 -0.14 3.62
C ILE A 144 -9.99 0.77 4.77
N PRO A 145 -11.31 1.04 4.94
CA PRO A 145 -11.79 1.83 6.09
C PRO A 145 -11.52 1.20 7.45
N LYS A 146 -11.27 -0.12 7.49
CA LYS A 146 -11.03 -0.92 8.70
C LYS A 146 -9.53 -1.06 9.03
N ILE A 147 -8.64 -0.49 8.20
CA ILE A 147 -7.19 -0.61 8.31
C ILE A 147 -6.57 0.59 9.03
N LYS A 148 -5.61 0.31 9.91
CA LYS A 148 -4.63 1.28 10.42
C LYS A 148 -3.22 0.79 10.13
N ILE A 149 -2.36 1.69 9.66
CA ILE A 149 -0.96 1.38 9.40
C ILE A 149 -0.10 2.07 10.46
N LYS A 150 0.77 1.30 11.10
CA LYS A 150 1.75 1.79 12.06
C LYS A 150 3.15 1.49 11.56
N LYS A 151 4.08 2.37 11.88
CA LYS A 151 5.50 2.11 11.75
C LYS A 151 6.07 1.77 13.12
N ILE A 152 6.81 0.68 13.20
CA ILE A 152 7.45 0.18 14.41
C ILE A 152 8.91 -0.08 14.04
N GLN A 153 9.81 0.75 14.57
CA GLN A 153 11.25 0.63 14.28
C GLN A 153 11.55 0.57 12.77
N ASP A 154 11.92 -0.60 12.25
CA ASP A 154 12.31 -0.86 10.86
C ASP A 154 11.22 -1.54 10.01
N HIS A 155 10.02 -1.76 10.55
CA HIS A 155 8.90 -2.36 9.83
C HIS A 155 7.59 -1.57 9.98
N PHE A 156 6.60 -2.00 9.20
CA PHE A 156 5.23 -1.52 9.23
C PHE A 156 4.30 -2.63 9.69
N GLU A 157 3.24 -2.27 10.39
CA GLU A 157 2.13 -3.13 10.74
C GLU A 157 0.84 -2.59 10.14
N ILE A 158 0.11 -3.43 9.41
CA ILE A 158 -1.31 -3.21 9.13
C ILE A 158 -2.11 -3.93 10.21
N LEU A 159 -2.95 -3.16 10.89
CA LEU A 159 -3.91 -3.63 11.87
C LEU A 159 -5.31 -3.50 11.30
N PHE A 160 -6.10 -4.56 11.42
CA PHE A 160 -7.49 -4.58 10.98
C PHE A 160 -8.43 -4.42 12.19
N SER A 161 -9.67 -4.01 11.92
CA SER A 161 -10.70 -3.83 12.95
C SER A 161 -12.08 -4.21 12.42
N GLY A 162 -12.99 -4.56 13.34
CA GLY A 162 -14.32 -5.04 12.97
C GLY A 162 -14.30 -6.38 12.27
N THR A 163 -15.45 -6.81 11.73
CA THR A 163 -15.55 -8.06 10.99
C THR A 163 -14.93 -7.91 9.60
N ILE A 164 -14.05 -8.85 9.25
CA ILE A 164 -13.41 -8.96 7.95
C ILE A 164 -13.56 -10.38 7.41
N GLU A 165 -13.59 -10.54 6.09
CA GLU A 165 -13.42 -11.83 5.43
C GLU A 165 -11.93 -12.07 5.18
N TYR A 166 -11.42 -13.25 5.57
CA TYR A 166 -10.01 -13.58 5.42
C TYR A 166 -9.81 -15.01 4.92
N LYS A 167 -8.88 -15.16 3.95
CA LYS A 167 -8.57 -16.34 3.13
C LYS A 167 -9.45 -16.44 1.88
N ILE A 168 -8.78 -16.76 0.78
CA ILE A 168 -9.35 -16.85 -0.56
C ILE A 168 -10.49 -17.87 -0.58
N ALA A 169 -11.65 -17.45 -1.11
CA ALA A 169 -12.79 -18.31 -1.40
C ALA A 169 -13.30 -19.13 -0.20
N THR A 170 -13.28 -18.55 1.01
CA THR A 170 -13.69 -19.28 2.23
C THR A 170 -14.90 -18.69 2.95
N ASP A 171 -15.45 -17.56 2.49
CA ASP A 171 -16.50 -16.75 3.16
C ASP A 171 -16.23 -16.61 4.68
N ARG A 172 -14.96 -16.72 5.08
CA ARG A 172 -14.57 -16.92 6.48
C ARG A 172 -14.46 -15.57 7.13
N LEU A 173 -15.45 -15.26 7.94
CA LEU A 173 -15.46 -14.05 8.76
C LEU A 173 -14.63 -14.25 10.03
N ILE A 174 -13.76 -13.30 10.32
CA ILE A 174 -12.99 -13.21 11.57
C ILE A 174 -13.11 -11.82 12.18
N ASP A 175 -12.82 -11.71 13.47
CA ASP A 175 -12.51 -10.41 14.08
C ASP A 175 -11.17 -9.92 13.54
N GLY A 176 -11.17 -8.76 12.88
CA GLY A 176 -9.98 -8.18 12.27
C GLY A 176 -8.86 -7.90 13.26
N SER A 177 -9.15 -7.74 14.56
CA SER A 177 -8.12 -7.60 15.58
C SER A 177 -7.26 -8.87 15.77
N ASN A 178 -7.72 -10.02 15.27
CA ASN A 178 -6.95 -11.27 15.23
C ASN A 178 -6.00 -11.35 14.02
N LEU A 179 -6.12 -10.46 13.04
CA LEU A 179 -5.25 -10.40 11.88
C LEU A 179 -4.28 -9.21 11.98
N ARG A 180 -3.00 -9.50 11.75
CA ARG A 180 -1.96 -8.48 11.62
C ARG A 180 -1.06 -8.82 10.45
N VAL A 181 -0.64 -7.80 9.71
CA VAL A 181 0.35 -7.95 8.65
C VAL A 181 1.57 -7.13 9.02
N GLU A 182 2.73 -7.78 9.08
CA GLU A 182 4.02 -7.15 9.36
C GLU A 182 4.87 -7.17 8.10
N PHE A 183 5.45 -6.02 7.74
CA PHE A 183 6.24 -5.95 6.52
C PHE A 183 7.28 -4.84 6.52
N ASN A 184 8.33 -5.04 5.74
CA ASN A 184 9.29 -4.01 5.36
C ASN A 184 9.72 -4.25 3.91
N LEU A 185 10.85 -3.69 3.48
CA LEU A 185 11.31 -3.87 2.10
C LEU A 185 11.62 -5.33 1.75
N ASP A 186 11.98 -6.17 2.73
CA ASP A 186 12.53 -7.51 2.47
C ASP A 186 11.72 -8.64 3.11
N ARG A 187 10.76 -8.30 3.96
CA ARG A 187 9.96 -9.26 4.72
C ARG A 187 8.47 -8.90 4.64
N PHE A 188 7.65 -9.94 4.57
CA PHE A 188 6.20 -9.86 4.58
C PHE A 188 5.64 -11.07 5.33
N ASN A 189 4.89 -10.82 6.40
CA ASN A 189 4.31 -11.84 7.25
C ASN A 189 2.84 -11.51 7.55
N ILE A 190 1.99 -12.52 7.47
CA ILE A 190 0.60 -12.45 7.93
C ILE A 190 0.49 -13.29 9.20
N ILE A 191 -0.03 -12.69 10.27
CA ILE A 191 -0.15 -13.30 11.59
C ILE A 191 -1.63 -13.32 11.96
N GLU A 192 -2.19 -14.52 12.06
CA GLU A 192 -3.54 -14.80 12.56
C GLU A 192 -3.41 -15.39 13.98
N LYS A 193 -4.07 -14.80 14.98
CA LYS A 193 -4.03 -15.24 16.39
C LYS A 193 -5.07 -16.32 16.70
#